data_AF-F1YSE5-F1
#
_entry.id   AF-F1YSE5-F1
#
_cell.length_a   1.000
_cell.length_b   1.000
_cell.length_c   1.000
_cell.angle_alpha   90.00
_cell.angle_beta   90.00
_cell.angle_gamma   90.00
#
_symmetry.space_group_name_H-M   'P 1'
#
loop_
_entity.id
_entity.type
_entity.pdbx_description
1 polymer ?
#
loop_
_entity_poly.entity_id
_entity_poly.type
_entity_poly.pdbx_seq_one_letter_code
_entity_poly.pdbx_strand_id
1 'polypeptide(L)'
;MKRFLAFGLLLAALGAPVLACSASAQTVIDGSDKKASPFVKNTLKTLTKRFPDTHPFFRAITTHPNAEKKQVVCGEISLSSSKTPEPDSFMLFGATEGENAPIVYEPREIPPSIDSREVNLWINHGADLADLEEMGCVPEGSYRQYGDKLNQVLQNKKHSATR
;
A
#
# COMPACT_ATOMS: atom_id res chain seq x y z
N MET A 1 -8.16 19.75 75.06
CA MET A 1 -7.97 21.21 74.88
C MET A 1 -7.08 21.45 73.67
N LYS A 2 -7.44 22.43 72.84
CA LYS A 2 -6.60 23.27 71.95
C LYS A 2 -5.47 22.64 71.09
N ARG A 3 -5.76 22.62 69.77
CA ARG A 3 -5.02 23.22 68.64
C ARG A 3 -3.53 22.88 68.44
N PHE A 4 -3.24 22.29 67.27
CA PHE A 4 -2.04 22.62 66.50
C PHE A 4 -2.42 22.91 65.04
N LEU A 5 -2.05 24.10 64.60
CA LEU A 5 -1.99 24.54 63.20
C LEU A 5 -0.63 24.10 62.64
N ALA A 6 -0.58 23.64 61.40
CA ALA A 6 -0.09 24.44 60.26
C ALA A 6 0.63 23.62 59.16
N PHE A 7 0.51 24.18 57.94
CA PHE A 7 1.39 24.10 56.78
C PHE A 7 1.49 22.83 55.92
N GLY A 8 1.04 22.99 54.67
CA GLY A 8 1.92 22.80 53.52
C GLY A 8 1.65 21.57 52.66
N LEU A 9 1.02 21.75 51.50
CA LEU A 9 1.31 20.92 50.34
C LEU A 9 0.95 21.66 49.05
N LEU A 10 1.99 22.22 48.43
CA LEU A 10 2.03 22.55 47.01
C LEU A 10 1.80 21.28 46.21
N LEU A 11 0.68 21.18 45.48
CA LEU A 11 0.55 20.21 44.40
C LEU A 11 1.04 20.87 43.09
N ALA A 12 2.29 20.58 42.75
CA ALA A 12 2.80 20.74 41.39
C ALA A 12 2.09 19.72 40.49
N ALA A 13 1.06 20.15 39.76
CA ALA A 13 0.50 19.39 38.67
C ALA A 13 1.49 19.44 37.49
N LEU A 14 2.37 18.44 37.41
CA LEU A 14 3.12 18.14 36.19
C LEU A 14 2.12 17.74 35.09
N GLY A 15 1.78 18.69 34.22
CA GLY A 15 1.16 18.41 32.93
C GLY A 15 2.19 17.79 32.01
N ALA A 16 2.32 16.45 32.03
CA ALA A 16 3.01 15.74 30.96
C ALA A 16 2.05 15.68 29.74
N PRO A 17 2.45 16.18 28.56
CA PRO A 17 1.69 15.93 27.35
C PRO A 17 1.81 14.45 27.04
N VAL A 18 0.71 13.72 27.21
CA VAL A 18 0.57 12.36 26.71
C VAL A 18 0.65 12.48 25.19
N LEU A 19 1.83 12.19 24.63
CA LEU A 19 1.99 11.92 23.21
C LEU A 19 1.07 10.74 22.90
N ALA A 20 -0.13 11.04 22.42
CA ALA A 20 -1.05 10.08 21.89
C ALA A 20 -0.37 9.43 20.68
N CYS A 21 0.29 8.31 20.93
CA CYS A 21 0.76 7.43 19.88
C CYS A 21 -0.50 6.82 19.29
N SER A 22 -1.06 7.44 18.24
CA SER A 22 -2.16 6.89 17.47
C SER A 22 -1.72 5.52 16.97
N ALA A 23 -2.21 4.48 17.63
CA ALA A 23 -2.00 3.11 17.20
C ALA A 23 -2.81 2.93 15.92
N SER A 24 -2.18 3.09 14.76
CA SER A 24 -2.78 2.72 13.48
C SER A 24 -3.02 1.21 13.49
N ALA A 25 -4.27 0.82 13.73
CA ALA A 25 -4.68 -0.57 13.70
C ALA A 25 -4.60 -1.07 12.24
N GLN A 26 -3.73 -2.04 12.00
CA GLN A 26 -3.70 -2.79 10.75
C GLN A 26 -4.98 -3.62 10.69
N THR A 27 -5.76 -3.48 9.61
CA THR A 27 -7.04 -4.18 9.49
C THR A 27 -6.98 -5.17 8.33
N VAL A 28 -6.80 -6.46 8.64
CA VAL A 28 -6.92 -7.54 7.65
C VAL A 28 -8.34 -8.11 7.75
N ILE A 29 -9.15 -7.93 6.70
CA ILE A 29 -10.61 -8.12 6.80
C ILE A 29 -11.08 -9.56 6.57
N ASP A 30 -10.25 -10.40 5.97
CA ASP A 30 -10.56 -11.80 5.63
C ASP A 30 -9.79 -12.81 6.50
N GLY A 31 -8.91 -12.33 7.39
CA GLY A 31 -8.06 -13.15 8.25
C GLY A 31 -7.00 -13.96 7.49
N SER A 32 -6.63 -13.55 6.28
CA SER A 32 -5.54 -14.16 5.49
C SER A 32 -4.16 -14.05 6.16
N ASP A 33 -4.02 -13.18 7.17
CA ASP A 33 -2.80 -12.96 7.96
C ASP A 33 -2.69 -13.83 9.22
N LYS A 34 -3.65 -14.73 9.50
CA LYS A 34 -3.67 -15.54 10.75
C LYS A 34 -2.36 -16.30 11.04
N LYS A 35 -1.62 -16.67 9.99
CA LYS A 35 -0.31 -17.35 10.08
C LYS A 35 0.83 -16.51 9.51
N ALA A 36 0.67 -15.18 9.47
CA ALA A 36 1.64 -14.26 8.91
C ALA A 36 2.99 -14.35 9.62
N SER A 37 4.05 -14.50 8.82
CA SER A 37 5.43 -14.41 9.28
C SER A 37 5.78 -13.01 9.79
N PRO A 38 6.89 -12.82 10.52
CA PRO A 38 7.37 -11.49 10.90
C PRO A 38 7.57 -10.56 9.70
N PHE A 39 8.06 -11.10 8.57
CA PHE A 39 8.21 -10.36 7.32
C PHE A 39 6.87 -9.80 6.85
N VAL A 40 5.83 -10.64 6.73
CA VAL A 40 4.47 -10.21 6.31
C VAL A 40 3.95 -9.10 7.24
N LYS A 41 4.03 -9.29 8.56
CA LYS A 41 3.59 -8.27 9.53
C LYS A 41 4.33 -6.95 9.38
N ASN A 42 5.63 -6.99 9.10
CA ASN A 42 6.42 -5.79 8.88
C ASN A 42 6.08 -5.09 7.55
N THR A 43 5.76 -5.86 6.51
CA THR A 43 5.27 -5.35 5.22
C THR A 43 3.95 -4.59 5.41
N LEU A 44 2.94 -5.20 6.06
CA LEU A 44 1.65 -4.55 6.33
C LEU A 44 1.81 -3.28 7.18
N LYS A 45 2.69 -3.32 8.18
CA LYS A 45 3.03 -2.15 8.99
C LYS A 45 3.69 -1.04 8.16
N THR A 46 4.58 -1.40 7.24
CA THR A 46 5.25 -0.45 6.34
C THR A 46 4.25 0.21 5.41
N LEU A 47 3.33 -0.57 4.82
CA LEU A 47 2.23 -0.06 4.00
C LEU A 47 1.31 0.87 4.80
N THR A 48 0.95 0.50 6.03
CA THR A 48 0.13 1.34 6.91
C THR A 48 0.80 2.67 7.22
N LYS A 49 2.13 2.70 7.38
CA LYS A 49 2.88 3.94 7.58
C LYS A 49 3.01 4.79 6.31
N ARG A 50 3.04 4.16 5.13
CA ARG A 50 3.10 4.84 3.83
C ARG A 50 1.84 5.66 3.57
N PHE A 51 0.70 5.24 4.12
CA PHE A 51 -0.58 5.91 3.96
C PHE A 51 -1.16 6.34 5.33
N PRO A 52 -0.56 7.33 6.01
CA PRO A 52 -0.92 7.67 7.38
C PRO A 52 -2.32 8.25 7.53
N ASP A 53 -2.86 8.88 6.48
CA ASP A 53 -4.16 9.57 6.49
C ASP A 53 -5.33 8.64 6.17
N THR A 54 -5.05 7.40 5.76
CA THR A 54 -6.04 6.39 5.40
C THR A 54 -5.76 5.15 6.23
N HIS A 55 -6.70 4.66 7.03
CA HIS A 55 -6.52 3.40 7.76
C HIS A 55 -6.67 2.23 6.77
N PRO A 56 -5.59 1.61 6.27
CA PRO A 56 -5.71 0.72 5.14
C PRO A 56 -6.34 -0.60 5.55
N PHE A 57 -7.13 -1.16 4.65
CA PHE A 57 -7.70 -2.49 4.77
C PHE A 57 -6.93 -3.45 3.88
N PHE A 58 -6.59 -4.61 4.42
CA PHE A 58 -5.82 -5.64 3.72
C PHE A 58 -6.67 -6.90 3.54
N ARG A 59 -6.47 -7.60 2.44
CA ARG A 59 -7.06 -8.93 2.18
C ARG A 59 -6.19 -9.75 1.24
N ALA A 60 -6.59 -10.99 1.00
CA ALA A 60 -5.98 -11.92 0.06
C ALA A 60 -4.46 -12.11 0.27
N ILE A 61 -4.00 -12.06 1.52
CA ILE A 61 -2.59 -12.22 1.85
C ILE A 61 -2.14 -13.65 1.56
N THR A 62 -1.17 -13.77 0.65
CA THR A 62 -0.53 -15.03 0.28
C THR A 62 0.97 -14.87 0.33
N THR A 63 1.68 -15.99 0.52
CA THR A 63 3.14 -16.01 0.50
C THR A 63 3.67 -17.20 -0.25
N HIS A 64 4.77 -17.02 -0.96
CA HIS A 64 5.49 -18.10 -1.63
C HIS A 64 6.98 -17.75 -1.69
N PRO A 65 7.88 -18.73 -1.89
CA PRO A 65 9.29 -18.43 -2.13
C PRO A 65 9.51 -17.91 -3.56
N ASN A 66 10.55 -17.08 -3.75
CA ASN A 66 11.11 -16.78 -5.07
C ASN A 66 12.26 -17.74 -5.45
N ALA A 67 12.90 -17.51 -6.60
CA ALA A 67 14.04 -18.30 -7.08
C ALA A 67 15.24 -18.34 -6.11
N GLU A 68 15.43 -17.28 -5.32
CA GLU A 68 16.47 -17.15 -4.30
C GLU A 68 16.07 -17.73 -2.93
N LYS A 69 14.89 -18.37 -2.84
CA LYS A 69 14.29 -18.87 -1.59
C LYS A 69 13.95 -17.79 -0.57
N LYS A 70 13.91 -16.51 -0.97
CA LYS A 70 13.36 -15.43 -0.16
C LYS A 70 11.84 -15.54 -0.14
N GLN A 71 11.21 -15.16 0.98
CA GLN A 71 9.76 -15.10 1.04
C GLN A 71 9.23 -13.89 0.25
N VAL A 72 8.26 -14.13 -0.63
CA VAL A 72 7.44 -13.10 -1.27
C VAL A 72 6.08 -13.07 -0.56
N VAL A 73 5.54 -11.87 -0.39
CA VAL A 73 4.15 -11.66 0.05
C VAL A 73 3.41 -10.90 -1.03
N CYS A 74 2.23 -11.41 -1.39
CA CYS A 74 1.30 -10.79 -2.32
C CYS A 74 -0.04 -10.58 -1.59
N GLY A 75 -0.75 -9.53 -1.95
CA GLY A 75 -2.07 -9.30 -1.40
C GLY A 75 -2.73 -8.06 -1.96
N GLU A 76 -3.79 -7.64 -1.29
CA GLU A 76 -4.58 -6.49 -1.69
C GLU A 76 -4.71 -5.47 -0.56
N ILE A 77 -4.69 -4.19 -0.92
CA ILE A 77 -4.80 -3.04 -0.02
C ILE A 77 -5.87 -2.08 -0.54
N SER A 78 -6.79 -1.68 0.34
CA SER A 78 -7.74 -0.59 0.08
C SER A 78 -7.42 0.59 1.00
N LEU A 79 -7.44 1.79 0.41
CA LEU A 79 -7.29 3.07 1.13
C LEU A 79 -8.65 3.74 1.40
N SER A 80 -9.76 3.03 1.18
CA SER A 80 -11.10 3.54 1.42
C SER A 80 -11.28 3.97 2.88
N SER A 81 -11.98 5.08 3.09
CA SER A 81 -12.40 5.52 4.43
C SER A 81 -13.64 4.77 4.94
N SER A 82 -14.27 3.94 4.09
CA SER A 82 -15.40 3.09 4.47
C SER A 82 -14.95 2.00 5.44
N LYS A 83 -15.79 1.70 6.45
CA LYS A 83 -15.58 0.56 7.36
C LYS A 83 -15.68 -0.80 6.65
N THR A 84 -16.34 -0.82 5.50
CA THR A 84 -16.47 -1.97 4.61
C THR A 84 -16.08 -1.51 3.21
N PRO A 85 -14.80 -1.60 2.85
CA PRO A 85 -14.34 -1.15 1.55
C PRO A 85 -14.98 -1.98 0.43
N GLU A 86 -15.38 -1.30 -0.64
CA GLU A 86 -15.94 -1.95 -1.82
C GLU A 86 -14.88 -2.84 -2.50
N PRO A 87 -15.28 -3.95 -3.15
CA PRO A 87 -14.34 -4.89 -3.73
C PRO A 87 -13.37 -4.29 -4.76
N ASP A 88 -13.80 -3.26 -5.48
CA ASP A 88 -13.04 -2.53 -6.51
C ASP A 88 -12.05 -1.50 -5.94
N SER A 89 -12.18 -1.13 -4.67
CA SER A 89 -11.26 -0.22 -3.98
C SER A 89 -9.92 -0.86 -3.60
N PHE A 90 -9.81 -2.17 -3.78
CA PHE A 90 -8.62 -2.94 -3.45
C PHE A 90 -7.62 -2.95 -4.61
N MET A 91 -6.42 -2.53 -4.31
CA MET A 91 -5.27 -2.49 -5.20
C MET A 91 -4.31 -3.61 -4.84
N LEU A 92 -3.59 -4.13 -5.83
CA LEU A 92 -2.62 -5.20 -5.59
C LEU A 92 -1.36 -4.65 -4.95
N PHE A 93 -0.71 -5.45 -4.10
CA PHE A 93 0.61 -5.13 -3.58
C PHE A 93 1.50 -6.38 -3.50
N GLY A 94 2.81 -6.15 -3.50
CA GLY A 94 3.82 -7.19 -3.39
C GLY A 94 5.07 -6.72 -2.65
N ALA A 95 5.77 -7.65 -2.00
CA ALA A 95 7.09 -7.40 -1.44
C ALA A 95 7.90 -8.69 -1.35
N THR A 96 9.22 -8.57 -1.52
CA THR A 96 10.20 -9.65 -1.32
C THR A 96 11.00 -9.41 -0.04
N GLU A 97 11.25 -10.48 0.71
CA GLU A 97 12.03 -10.44 1.94
C GLU A 97 13.47 -9.95 1.68
N GLY A 98 13.88 -8.93 2.44
CA GLY A 98 15.21 -8.34 2.35
C GLY A 98 15.42 -7.35 1.19
N GLU A 99 14.37 -7.01 0.46
CA GLU A 99 14.43 -6.09 -0.68
C GLU A 99 13.80 -4.72 -0.36
N ASN A 100 13.54 -3.94 -1.43
CA ASN A 100 12.99 -2.59 -1.39
C ASN A 100 11.61 -2.50 -0.71
N ALA A 101 11.10 -1.28 -0.60
CA ALA A 101 9.77 -1.03 -0.05
C ALA A 101 8.67 -1.78 -0.83
N PRO A 102 7.56 -2.17 -0.16
CA PRO A 102 6.46 -2.85 -0.81
C PRO A 102 5.88 -2.04 -1.98
N ILE A 103 5.64 -2.69 -3.10
CA ILE A 103 5.03 -2.11 -4.30
C ILE A 103 3.53 -2.19 -4.17
N VAL A 104 2.83 -1.11 -4.50
CA VAL A 104 1.37 -1.06 -4.58
C VAL A 104 1.02 -0.63 -5.99
N TYR A 105 0.27 -1.47 -6.71
CA TYR A 105 -0.18 -1.21 -8.06
C TYR A 105 -1.63 -0.73 -8.04
N GLU A 106 -1.83 0.56 -8.29
CA GLU A 106 -3.14 1.18 -8.44
C GLU A 106 -3.63 1.02 -9.89
N PRO A 107 -4.58 0.13 -10.19
CA PRO A 107 -4.98 -0.10 -11.58
C PRO A 107 -5.56 1.18 -12.20
N ARG A 108 -4.91 1.68 -13.25
CA ARG A 108 -5.39 2.85 -13.99
C ARG A 108 -5.87 2.44 -15.37
N GLU A 109 -7.11 2.81 -15.69
CA GLU A 109 -7.62 2.63 -17.04
C GLU A 109 -6.90 3.59 -17.99
N ILE A 110 -6.11 3.03 -18.92
CA ILE A 110 -5.45 3.79 -19.98
C ILE A 110 -6.53 4.51 -20.80
N PRO A 111 -6.55 5.86 -20.84
CA PRO A 111 -7.55 6.61 -21.57
C PRO A 111 -7.38 6.43 -23.08
N PRO A 112 -8.41 6.72 -23.88
CA PRO A 112 -8.34 6.58 -25.35
C PRO A 112 -7.30 7.50 -26.01
N SER A 113 -6.84 8.54 -25.31
CA SER A 113 -5.76 9.44 -25.74
C SER A 113 -4.95 9.92 -24.54
N ILE A 114 -3.63 9.95 -24.67
CA ILE A 114 -2.70 10.40 -23.63
C ILE A 114 -2.00 11.70 -24.06
N ASP A 115 -1.94 12.69 -23.17
CA ASP A 115 -1.12 13.89 -23.36
C ASP A 115 0.36 13.50 -23.36
N SER A 116 1.17 14.11 -24.24
CA SER A 116 2.59 13.80 -24.34
C SER A 116 3.36 14.01 -23.02
N ARG A 117 2.89 14.92 -22.17
CA ARG A 117 3.46 15.21 -20.85
C ARG A 117 3.22 14.08 -19.84
N GLU A 118 2.20 13.26 -20.06
CA GLU A 118 1.79 12.18 -19.16
C GLU A 118 2.34 10.82 -19.59
N VAL A 119 2.95 10.70 -20.77
CA VAL A 119 3.46 9.42 -21.29
C VAL A 119 4.41 8.74 -20.29
N ASN A 120 5.31 9.49 -19.68
CA ASN A 120 6.24 8.95 -18.68
C ASN A 120 5.53 8.43 -17.43
N LEU A 121 4.41 9.04 -17.03
CA LEU A 121 3.60 8.55 -15.90
C LEU A 121 3.03 7.17 -16.21
N TRP A 122 2.49 6.99 -17.41
CA TRP A 122 1.96 5.69 -17.86
C TRP A 122 3.06 4.65 -18.04
N ILE A 123 4.23 5.02 -18.55
CA ILE A 123 5.36 4.08 -18.64
C ILE A 123 5.80 3.62 -17.25
N ASN A 124 5.99 4.56 -16.31
CA ASN A 124 6.41 4.24 -14.95
C ASN A 124 5.36 3.40 -14.21
N HIS A 125 4.08 3.63 -14.46
CA HIS A 125 3.01 2.81 -13.91
C HIS A 125 3.10 1.34 -14.38
N GLY A 126 3.59 1.11 -15.60
CA GLY A 126 3.87 -0.25 -16.08
C GLY A 126 5.03 -0.94 -15.37
N ALA A 127 6.01 -0.18 -14.86
CA ALA A 127 7.15 -0.76 -14.13
C ALA A 127 6.71 -1.44 -12.83
N ASP A 128 5.81 -0.81 -12.07
CA ASP A 128 5.24 -1.42 -10.86
C ASP A 128 4.54 -2.75 -11.17
N LEU A 129 3.83 -2.83 -12.31
CA LEU A 129 3.16 -4.06 -12.75
C LEU A 129 4.17 -5.15 -13.16
N ALA A 130 5.26 -4.77 -13.84
CA ALA A 130 6.33 -5.68 -14.22
C ALA A 130 7.01 -6.29 -12.98
N ASP A 131 7.31 -5.46 -11.98
CA ASP A 131 7.93 -5.93 -10.74
C ASP A 131 7.00 -6.88 -9.97
N LEU A 132 5.69 -6.57 -9.92
CA LEU A 132 4.71 -7.49 -9.33
C LEU A 132 4.58 -8.80 -10.11
N GLU A 133 4.77 -8.79 -11.43
CA GLU A 133 4.74 -9.98 -12.27
C GLU A 133 5.98 -10.85 -12.03
N GLU A 134 7.16 -10.24 -11.94
CA GLU A 134 8.41 -10.92 -11.59
C GLU A 134 8.34 -11.55 -10.19
N MET A 135 7.69 -10.85 -9.25
CA MET A 135 7.39 -11.40 -7.93
C MET A 135 6.35 -12.52 -7.95
N GLY A 136 5.60 -12.72 -9.03
CA GLY A 136 4.49 -13.69 -9.09
C GLY A 136 3.22 -13.24 -8.37
N CYS A 137 3.09 -11.96 -8.05
CA CYS A 137 1.91 -11.37 -7.44
C CYS A 137 0.80 -11.01 -8.44
N VAL A 138 1.11 -11.03 -9.74
CA VAL A 138 0.13 -10.94 -10.83
C VAL A 138 0.36 -12.07 -11.84
N PRO A 139 -0.66 -12.40 -12.67
CA PRO A 139 -0.49 -13.40 -13.73
C PRO A 139 0.61 -13.01 -14.73
N GLU A 140 1.31 -14.01 -15.24
CA GLU A 140 2.30 -13.83 -16.32
C GLU A 140 1.66 -13.17 -17.55
N GLY A 141 2.36 -12.19 -18.13
CA GLY A 141 1.91 -11.42 -19.28
C GLY A 141 1.01 -10.22 -18.94
N SER A 142 0.74 -9.92 -17.67
CA SER A 142 0.01 -8.72 -17.24
C SER A 142 0.70 -7.44 -17.73
N TYR A 143 2.01 -7.35 -17.54
CA TYR A 143 2.81 -6.22 -18.02
C TYR A 143 2.82 -6.13 -19.55
N ARG A 144 2.91 -7.27 -20.25
CA ARG A 144 2.84 -7.29 -21.73
C ARG A 144 1.52 -6.75 -22.24
N GLN A 145 0.40 -7.20 -21.66
CA GLN A 145 -0.94 -6.73 -22.03
C GLN A 145 -1.10 -5.22 -21.79
N TYR A 146 -0.58 -4.73 -20.66
CA TYR A 146 -0.53 -3.30 -20.36
C TYR A 146 0.26 -2.53 -21.42
N GLY A 147 1.48 -2.99 -21.75
CA GLY A 147 2.34 -2.38 -22.76
C GLY A 147 1.70 -2.35 -24.15
N ASP A 148 1.06 -3.44 -24.56
CA ASP A 148 0.36 -3.54 -25.84
C ASP A 148 -0.79 -2.50 -25.92
N LYS A 149 -1.58 -2.36 -24.84
CA LYS A 149 -2.67 -1.36 -24.77
C LYS A 149 -2.13 0.08 -24.79
N LEU A 150 -1.06 0.36 -24.04
CA LEU A 150 -0.43 1.67 -24.02
C LEU A 150 0.13 2.04 -25.40
N ASN A 151 0.83 1.12 -26.05
CA ASN A 151 1.39 1.31 -27.39
C ASN A 151 0.30 1.61 -28.42
N GLN A 152 -0.84 0.91 -28.37
CA GLN A 152 -1.96 1.17 -29.26
C GLN A 152 -2.48 2.62 -29.14
N VAL A 153 -2.65 3.12 -27.92
CA VAL A 153 -3.11 4.49 -27.67
C VAL A 153 -2.10 5.52 -28.18
N LEU A 154 -0.80 5.28 -27.96
CA LEU A 154 0.26 6.19 -28.41
C LEU A 154 0.40 6.20 -29.94
N GLN A 155 0.22 5.06 -30.62
CA GLN A 155 0.25 4.97 -32.09
C GLN A 155 -0.96 5.64 -32.74
N ASN A 156 -2.16 5.49 -32.18
CA ASN A 156 -3.38 6.15 -32.67
C ASN A 156 -3.23 7.69 -32.70
N LYS A 157 -2.52 8.25 -31.72
CA LYS A 157 -2.18 9.69 -31.68
C LYS A 157 -1.24 10.10 -32.81
N LYS A 158 -0.21 9.28 -33.11
CA LYS A 158 0.74 9.56 -34.20
C LYS A 158 0.02 9.65 -35.54
N HIS A 159 -0.87 8.70 -35.85
CA HIS A 159 -1.63 8.70 -37.11
C HIS A 159 -2.62 9.86 -37.23
N SER A 160 -3.23 10.29 -36.13
CA SER A 160 -4.18 11.43 -36.13
C SER A 160 -3.50 12.79 -36.29
N ALA A 161 -2.24 12.94 -35.87
CA ALA A 161 -1.47 14.18 -35.98
C ALA A 161 -0.77 14.36 -37.34
N THR A 162 -0.77 13.34 -38.21
CA THR A 162 -0.12 13.40 -39.54
C THR A 162 -1.12 13.56 -40.69
N ARG A 163 -2.39 13.80 -40.39
CA ARG A 163 -3.48 13.97 -41.35
C ARG A 163 -4.03 15.38 -41.28
#